data_AF-A0A6N0LWW3-F1
#
_entry.id   AF-A0A6N0LWW3-F1
#
_cell.length_a   1.000
_cell.length_b   1.000
_cell.length_c   1.000
_cell.angle_alpha   90.00
_cell.angle_beta   90.00
_cell.angle_gamma   90.00
#
_symmetry.space_group_name_H-M   'P 1'
#
loop_
_entity.id
_entity.type
_entity.pdbx_description
1 polymer ?
#
loop_
_entity_poly.entity_id
_entity_poly.type
_entity_poly.pdbx_seq_one_letter_code
_entity_poly.pdbx_strand_id
1 'polypeptide(L)'
;MDIHSSEIEVNEQGGKQCKVNFRADLLPPLALLEVAKVLKGGADKYGDNNWRSIPSNEHLNHALIHLLAYFAGDISEPNLEHAATRILFALELISQHS
;
A
#
# COMPACT_ATOMS: atom_id res chain seq x y z
N MET A 1 -14.28 -0.22 -6.77
CA MET A 1 -14.56 -0.29 -5.32
C MET A 1 -15.19 1.04 -4.90
N ASP A 2 -16.42 1.02 -4.40
CA ASP A 2 -17.12 2.26 -4.05
C ASP A 2 -16.67 2.75 -2.67
N ILE A 3 -16.09 3.94 -2.61
CA ILE A 3 -15.40 4.45 -1.40
C ILE A 3 -16.38 5.06 -0.38
N HIS A 4 -17.55 5.45 -0.86
CA HIS A 4 -18.59 6.11 -0.09
C HIS A 4 -19.85 5.25 -0.09
N SER A 5 -20.41 4.97 1.09
CA SER A 5 -21.74 4.40 1.18
C SER A 5 -22.78 5.46 0.78
N SER A 6 -23.87 5.05 0.14
CA SER A 6 -25.05 5.91 -0.08
C SER A 6 -25.82 6.20 1.21
N GLU A 7 -25.47 5.54 2.32
CA GLU A 7 -26.02 5.81 3.65
C GLU A 7 -25.45 7.12 4.22
N ILE A 8 -26.32 8.08 4.51
CA ILE A 8 -25.97 9.34 5.19
C ILE A 8 -26.20 9.19 6.68
N GLU A 9 -25.17 9.50 7.46
CA GLU A 9 -25.25 9.63 8.92
C GLU A 9 -25.38 11.12 9.30
N VAL A 10 -26.25 11.40 10.26
CA VAL A 10 -26.47 12.75 10.81
C VAL A 10 -25.97 12.75 12.25
N ASN A 11 -24.97 13.58 12.55
CA ASN A 11 -24.46 13.72 13.91
C ASN A 11 -25.43 14.53 14.80
N GLU A 12 -25.17 14.57 16.10
CA GLU A 12 -25.99 15.29 17.08
C GLU A 12 -26.15 16.80 16.80
N GLN A 13 -25.24 17.39 16.00
CA GLN A 13 -25.25 18.80 15.61
C GLN A 13 -25.96 19.04 14.27
N GLY A 14 -26.57 18.01 13.67
CA GLY A 14 -27.25 18.09 12.38
C GLY A 14 -26.32 18.05 11.16
N GLY A 15 -25.02 17.84 11.36
CA GLY A 15 -24.05 17.65 10.29
C GLY A 15 -24.26 16.32 9.59
N LYS A 16 -24.29 16.34 8.25
CA LYS A 16 -24.52 15.17 7.40
C LYS A 16 -23.20 14.71 6.78
N GLN A 17 -22.90 13.43 6.87
CA GLN A 17 -21.78 12.82 6.16
C GLN A 17 -22.17 11.46 5.59
N CYS A 18 -21.53 11.05 4.51
CA CYS A 18 -21.65 9.68 4.03
C CYS A 18 -20.94 8.74 5.01
N LYS A 19 -21.56 7.61 5.30
CA LYS A 19 -20.91 6.53 6.03
C LYS A 19 -19.69 6.05 5.24
N VAL A 20 -18.55 6.02 5.90
CA VAL A 20 -17.29 5.52 5.33
C VAL A 20 -17.18 4.02 5.60
N ASN A 21 -16.81 3.26 4.58
CA ASN A 21 -16.65 1.81 4.68
C ASN A 21 -15.26 1.40 5.21
N PHE A 22 -14.38 2.37 5.50
CA PHE A 22 -12.97 2.14 5.82
C PHE A 22 -12.54 2.91 7.08
N ARG A 23 -11.65 2.29 7.86
CA ARG A 23 -11.01 2.88 9.04
C ARG A 23 -9.58 3.33 8.74
N ALA A 24 -9.46 4.27 7.81
CA ALA A 24 -8.16 4.82 7.40
C ALA A 24 -7.42 5.51 8.57
N ASP A 25 -8.16 6.01 9.55
CA ASP A 25 -7.65 6.60 10.79
C ASP A 25 -6.87 5.60 11.67
N LEU A 26 -7.07 4.28 11.46
CA LEU A 26 -6.37 3.23 12.20
C LEU A 26 -5.11 2.72 11.49
N LEU A 27 -4.79 3.23 10.30
CA LEU A 27 -3.59 2.81 9.59
C LEU A 27 -2.32 3.23 10.35
N PRO A 28 -1.26 2.41 10.38
CA PRO A 28 -0.01 2.75 11.04
C PRO A 28 0.74 3.82 10.23
N PRO A 29 0.72 5.12 10.61
CA PRO A 29 1.15 6.19 9.73
C PRO A 29 2.66 6.15 9.46
N LEU A 30 3.46 5.77 10.47
CA LEU A 30 4.91 5.67 10.33
C LEU A 30 5.32 4.59 9.32
N ALA A 31 4.67 3.42 9.34
CA ALA A 31 4.94 2.36 8.38
C ALA A 31 4.58 2.79 6.94
N LEU A 32 3.49 3.54 6.77
CA LEU A 32 3.12 4.09 5.47
C LEU A 32 4.12 5.14 4.96
N LEU A 33 4.72 5.94 5.85
CA LEU A 33 5.79 6.86 5.47
C LEU A 33 7.06 6.11 5.03
N GLU A 34 7.39 4.98 5.63
CA GLU A 34 8.52 4.15 5.17
C GLU A 34 8.29 3.58 3.76
N VAL A 35 7.07 3.10 3.47
CA VAL A 35 6.66 2.74 2.11
C VAL A 35 6.82 3.93 1.16
N ALA A 36 6.38 5.12 1.56
CA ALA A 36 6.50 6.32 0.73
C ALA A 36 7.97 6.67 0.40
N LYS A 37 8.92 6.42 1.31
CA LYS A 37 10.36 6.59 1.03
C LYS A 37 10.85 5.61 -0.04
N VAL A 38 10.42 4.35 0.01
CA VAL A 38 10.73 3.36 -1.03
C VAL A 38 10.18 3.81 -2.38
N LEU A 39 8.94 4.31 -2.42
CA LEU A 39 8.35 4.85 -3.66
C LEU A 39 9.14 6.03 -4.20
N LYS A 40 9.59 6.96 -3.33
CA LYS A 40 10.42 8.09 -3.75
C LYS A 40 11.71 7.60 -4.42
N GLY A 41 12.45 6.68 -3.79
CA GLY A 41 13.68 6.13 -4.38
C GLY A 41 13.41 5.37 -5.69
N GLY A 42 12.28 4.69 -5.79
CA GLY A 42 11.83 4.05 -7.03
C GLY A 42 11.52 5.06 -8.15
N ALA A 43 10.80 6.13 -7.82
CA ALA A 43 10.43 7.20 -8.76
C ALA A 43 11.67 7.97 -9.25
N ASP A 44 12.57 8.33 -8.33
CA ASP A 44 13.84 9.00 -8.66
C ASP A 44 14.69 8.16 -9.64
N LYS A 45 14.63 6.82 -9.55
CA LYS A 45 15.45 5.90 -10.36
C LYS A 45 14.78 5.43 -11.65
N TYR A 46 13.48 5.18 -11.62
CA TYR A 46 12.74 4.51 -12.71
C TYR A 46 11.61 5.35 -13.29
N GLY A 47 11.38 6.57 -12.77
CA GLY A 47 10.26 7.43 -13.12
C GLY A 47 8.98 7.09 -12.36
N ASP A 48 8.05 8.04 -12.37
CA ASP A 48 6.78 7.93 -11.67
C ASP A 48 5.96 6.74 -12.16
N ASN A 49 5.38 5.99 -11.22
CA ASN A 49 4.46 4.87 -11.50
C ASN A 49 4.99 3.73 -12.39
N ASN A 50 6.31 3.64 -12.64
CA ASN A 50 6.91 2.56 -13.43
C ASN A 50 6.59 1.15 -12.89
N TRP A 51 6.31 1.04 -11.58
CA TRP A 51 5.90 -0.21 -10.93
C TRP A 51 4.60 -0.80 -11.48
N ARG A 52 3.74 0.01 -12.12
CA ARG A 52 2.49 -0.46 -12.76
C ARG A 52 2.73 -1.33 -13.99
N SER A 53 3.90 -1.20 -14.62
CA SER A 53 4.32 -2.03 -15.75
C SER A 53 4.86 -3.41 -15.31
N ILE A 54 4.98 -3.65 -14.01
CA ILE A 54 5.45 -4.93 -13.45
C ILE A 54 4.23 -5.78 -13.06
N PRO A 55 4.13 -7.02 -13.54
CA PRO A 55 3.05 -7.95 -13.17
C PRO A 55 2.92 -8.19 -11.66
N SER A 56 1.69 -8.45 -11.20
CA SER A 56 1.41 -8.68 -9.78
C SER A 56 2.15 -9.90 -9.19
N ASN A 57 2.30 -10.98 -9.97
CA ASN A 57 3.08 -12.16 -9.57
C ASN A 57 4.56 -11.86 -9.37
N GLU A 58 5.15 -10.96 -10.17
CA GLU A 58 6.53 -10.52 -9.98
C GLU A 58 6.66 -9.69 -8.71
N HIS A 59 5.71 -8.79 -8.41
CA HIS A 59 5.70 -8.09 -7.13
C HIS A 59 5.61 -9.05 -5.94
N LEU A 60 4.75 -10.06 -6.00
CA LEU A 60 4.62 -11.08 -4.94
C LEU A 60 5.91 -11.89 -4.76
N ASN A 61 6.57 -12.27 -5.86
CA ASN A 61 7.85 -12.97 -5.79
C ASN A 61 8.94 -12.11 -5.15
N HIS A 62 9.04 -10.82 -5.53
CA HIS A 62 9.98 -9.90 -4.92
C HIS A 62 9.69 -9.64 -3.43
N ALA A 63 8.42 -9.53 -3.05
CA ALA A 63 8.04 -9.42 -1.64
C ALA A 63 8.54 -10.63 -0.83
N LEU A 64 8.39 -11.84 -1.37
CA LEU A 64 8.87 -13.07 -0.74
C LEU A 64 10.40 -13.08 -0.57
N ILE A 65 11.14 -12.61 -1.57
CA ILE A 65 12.61 -12.50 -1.49
C ILE A 65 13.03 -11.60 -0.32
N HIS A 66 12.45 -10.40 -0.19
CA HIS A 66 12.78 -9.50 0.92
C HIS A 66 12.38 -10.07 2.29
N LEU A 67 11.25 -10.78 2.38
CA LEU A 67 10.85 -11.46 3.63
C LEU A 67 11.83 -12.57 4.01
N LEU A 68 12.25 -13.39 3.03
CA LEU A 68 13.23 -14.45 3.27
C LEU A 68 14.60 -13.88 3.66
N ALA A 69 15.04 -12.80 3.03
CA ALA A 69 16.27 -12.09 3.39
C ALA A 69 16.20 -11.54 4.83
N TYR A 70 15.10 -10.89 5.19
CA TYR A 70 14.87 -10.43 6.57
C TYR A 70 14.93 -11.59 7.58
N PHE A 71 14.26 -12.71 7.30
CA PHE A 71 14.30 -13.89 8.19
C PHE A 71 15.69 -14.52 8.27
N ALA A 72 16.51 -14.39 7.23
CA ALA A 72 17.92 -14.78 7.24
C ALA A 72 18.82 -13.80 8.01
N GLY A 73 18.28 -12.71 8.54
CA GLY A 73 19.01 -11.70 9.30
C GLY A 73 19.74 -10.67 8.43
N ASP A 74 19.34 -10.52 7.16
CA ASP A 74 19.92 -9.51 6.28
C ASP A 74 19.46 -8.11 6.66
N ILE A 75 20.44 -7.26 6.99
CA ILE A 75 20.28 -5.86 7.38
C ILE A 75 20.89 -4.88 6.36
N SER A 76 21.32 -5.39 5.20
CA SER A 76 21.96 -4.57 4.16
C SER A 76 21.00 -3.59 3.48
N GLU A 77 19.69 -3.86 3.56
CA GLU A 77 18.64 -3.05 2.98
C GLU A 77 17.36 -3.06 3.85
N PRO A 78 16.45 -2.07 3.68
CA PRO A 78 15.17 -2.01 4.39
C PRO A 78 14.17 -3.05 3.83
N ASN A 79 14.43 -4.33 4.14
CA ASN A 79 13.73 -5.48 3.58
C ASN A 79 12.21 -5.46 3.84
N LEU A 80 11.77 -5.09 5.05
CA LEU A 80 10.34 -5.10 5.38
C LEU A 80 9.58 -4.01 4.64
N GLU A 81 10.19 -2.85 4.44
CA GLU A 81 9.67 -1.71 3.71
C GLU A 81 9.52 -2.03 2.23
N HIS A 82 10.53 -2.68 1.64
CA HIS A 82 10.47 -3.17 0.25
C HIS A 82 9.42 -4.26 0.09
N ALA A 83 9.34 -5.22 1.02
CA ALA A 83 8.30 -6.26 1.00
C ALA A 83 6.89 -5.66 1.08
N ALA A 84 6.65 -4.76 2.03
CA ALA A 84 5.36 -4.08 2.20
C ALA A 84 4.97 -3.30 0.94
N THR A 85 5.93 -2.55 0.35
CA THR A 85 5.72 -1.82 -0.89
C THR A 85 5.30 -2.74 -2.03
N ARG A 86 5.98 -3.88 -2.19
CA ARG A 86 5.65 -4.88 -3.22
C ARG A 86 4.28 -5.51 -3.02
N ILE A 87 3.89 -5.79 -1.77
CA ILE A 87 2.55 -6.31 -1.45
C ILE A 87 1.46 -5.28 -1.81
N LEU A 88 1.67 -4.00 -1.51
CA LEU A 88 0.71 -2.94 -1.86
C LEU A 88 0.56 -2.80 -3.39
N PHE A 89 1.65 -2.89 -4.15
CA PHE A 89 1.58 -2.89 -5.61
C PHE A 89 0.82 -4.09 -6.16
N ALA A 90 1.08 -5.29 -5.64
CA ALA A 90 0.35 -6.49 -6.05
C ALA A 90 -1.15 -6.38 -5.73
N LEU A 91 -1.50 -5.91 -4.52
CA LEU A 91 -2.89 -5.71 -4.08
C LEU A 91 -3.63 -4.75 -5.01
N GLU A 92 -3.04 -3.58 -5.29
CA GLU A 92 -3.59 -2.57 -6.19
C GLU A 92 -3.84 -3.14 -7.59
N LEU A 93 -2.86 -3.85 -8.17
CA LEU A 93 -3.01 -4.42 -9.51
C LEU A 93 -4.08 -5.51 -9.56
N ILE A 94 -4.19 -6.36 -8.54
CA ILE A 94 -5.22 -7.40 -8.49
C ILE A 94 -6.63 -6.79 -8.32
N SER A 95 -6.76 -5.76 -7.48
CA SER A 95 -8.03 -5.05 -7.25
C SER A 95 -8.55 -4.31 -8.48
N GLN A 96 -7.70 -4.00 -9.45
CA GLN A 96 -8.12 -3.39 -10.74
C GLN A 96 -8.70 -4.42 -11.73
N HIS A 97 -8.48 -5.72 -11.51
CA HIS A 97 -8.93 -6.81 -12.39
C HIS A 97 -10.10 -7.61 -11.79
N SER A 98 -10.72 -7.12 -10.71
CA SER A 98 -11.82 -7.77 -9.98
C SER A 98 -13.13 -6.98 -10.06
#